data_AF-A0A2P5MMB3-F1
#
_entry.id   AF-A0A2P5MMB3-F1
#
_cell.length_a   1.000
_cell.length_b   1.000
_cell.length_c   1.000
_cell.angle_alpha   90.00
_cell.angle_beta   90.00
_cell.angle_gamma   90.00
#
_symmetry.space_group_name_H-M   'P 1'
#
loop_
_entity.id
_entity.type
_entity.pdbx_description
1 polymer ?
#
loop_
_entity_poly.entity_id
_entity_poly.type
_entity_poly.pdbx_seq_one_letter_code
_entity_poly.pdbx_strand_id
1 'polypeptide(L)'
;AFLGYAFYASGYFLAQSQGIQVEQFNYGLWPPFAGIFFGTIGEGRIINGPVWFVMALFWTFLLGYIINTHVRNDALKWITVLLISGLGLAVADRHTLPFSGVAALSALVFFQAGYWFKNNDPLRALGNDKRWLIFALLFAISLFSQINGFVGFGEGIVGNPAWFLLFAFVGTAMVVLLVQLVDQHCGWLAFVGRYSLSIMLIHMLIIKSVKVLLTGALGTSMQVIDNDVGLGLLVFGLASVMLLPAIFVMERYLPYTLGKRPAAPKPSLATP
;
A
#
# COMPACT_ATOMS: atom_id res chain seq x y z
N ALA A 1 7.39 -7.94 8.41
CA ALA A 1 7.09 -7.47 9.78
C ALA A 1 8.15 -7.90 10.79
N PHE A 2 8.39 -9.21 10.97
CA PHE A 2 9.41 -9.72 11.92
C PHE A 2 10.83 -9.17 11.72
N LEU A 3 11.30 -9.01 10.48
CA LEU A 3 12.61 -8.39 10.22
C LEU A 3 12.67 -6.95 10.74
N GLY A 4 11.61 -6.16 10.53
CA GLY A 4 11.50 -4.81 11.08
C GLY A 4 11.52 -4.83 12.60
N TYR A 5 10.80 -5.77 13.22
CA TYR A 5 10.85 -5.99 14.66
C TYR A 5 12.23 -6.36 15.19
N ALA A 6 12.97 -7.22 14.48
CA ALA A 6 14.35 -7.54 14.83
C ALA A 6 15.24 -6.30 14.79
N PHE A 7 15.14 -5.45 13.75
CA PHE A 7 15.87 -4.17 13.69
C PHE A 7 15.51 -3.23 14.84
N TYR A 8 14.22 -3.12 15.17
CA TYR A 8 13.75 -2.30 16.29
C TYR A 8 14.28 -2.82 17.63
N ALA A 9 14.18 -4.13 17.89
CA ALA A 9 14.66 -4.76 19.11
C ALA A 9 16.19 -4.59 19.27
N SER A 10 16.95 -4.79 18.19
CA SER A 10 18.39 -4.55 18.19
C SER A 10 18.73 -3.09 18.50
N GLY A 11 18.02 -2.14 17.89
CA GLY A 11 18.18 -0.71 18.18
C GLY A 11 17.81 -0.34 19.61
N TYR A 12 16.72 -0.93 20.14
CA TYR A 12 16.25 -0.75 21.51
C TYR A 12 17.31 -1.18 22.52
N PHE A 13 17.86 -2.40 22.38
CA PHE A 13 18.90 -2.90 23.27
C PHE A 13 20.19 -2.09 23.16
N LEU A 14 20.57 -1.66 21.95
CA LEU A 14 21.76 -0.84 21.74
C LEU A 14 21.62 0.52 22.43
N ALA A 15 20.49 1.21 22.25
CA ALA A 15 20.23 2.50 22.89
C ALA A 15 20.19 2.38 24.42
N GLN A 16 19.58 1.32 24.95
CA GLN A 16 19.58 1.04 26.39
C GLN A 16 21.00 0.79 26.93
N SER A 17 21.84 0.04 26.18
CA SER A 17 23.24 -0.20 26.55
C SER A 17 24.10 1.06 26.57
N GLN A 18 23.70 2.08 25.80
CA GLN A 18 24.41 3.37 25.69
C GLN A 18 23.77 4.48 26.55
N GLY A 19 22.69 4.19 27.26
CA GLY A 19 21.95 5.18 28.05
C GLY A 19 21.26 6.28 27.20
N ILE A 20 21.09 6.03 25.90
CA ILE A 20 20.48 7.00 24.97
C ILE A 20 18.97 6.84 25.01
N GLN A 21 18.26 7.94 25.29
CA GLN A 21 16.80 8.00 25.20
C GLN A 21 16.39 8.35 23.77
N VAL A 22 15.64 7.45 23.13
CA VAL A 22 15.08 7.66 21.79
C VAL A 22 13.57 7.55 21.92
N GLU A 23 12.82 8.58 21.51
CA GLU A 23 11.36 8.64 21.69
C GLU A 23 10.62 7.43 21.10
N GLN A 24 11.14 6.89 19.98
CA GLN A 24 10.57 5.72 19.31
C GLN A 24 10.65 4.43 20.16
N PHE A 25 11.54 4.39 21.16
CA PHE A 25 11.71 3.27 22.10
C PHE A 25 10.86 3.39 23.37
N ASN A 26 10.15 4.51 23.56
CA ASN A 26 9.27 4.72 24.71
C ASN A 26 8.10 3.71 24.77
N TYR A 27 7.75 3.12 23.62
CA TYR A 27 6.73 2.08 23.53
C TYR A 27 7.20 0.72 24.07
N GLY A 28 8.50 0.52 24.27
CA GLY A 28 9.07 -0.78 24.64
C GLY A 28 8.94 -1.83 23.53
N LEU A 29 9.12 -3.11 23.89
CA LEU A 29 9.15 -4.20 22.91
C LEU A 29 7.78 -4.78 22.57
N TRP A 30 6.82 -4.70 23.50
CA TRP A 30 5.55 -5.41 23.37
C TRP A 30 4.57 -4.80 22.35
N PRO A 31 4.29 -3.47 22.36
CA PRO A 31 3.38 -2.88 21.38
C PRO A 31 3.83 -3.06 19.93
N PRO A 32 5.12 -2.87 19.57
CA PRO A 32 5.61 -3.15 18.21
C PRO A 32 5.54 -4.63 17.83
N PHE A 33 5.70 -5.55 18.79
CA PHE A 33 5.55 -6.99 18.54
C PHE A 33 4.08 -7.36 18.30
N ALA A 34 3.18 -6.96 19.21
CA ALA A 34 1.75 -7.22 19.09
C ALA A 34 1.19 -6.62 17.81
N GLY A 35 1.67 -5.45 17.41
CA GLY A 35 1.19 -4.79 16.21
C GLY A 35 1.63 -5.43 14.89
N ILE A 36 2.56 -6.41 14.90
CA ILE A 36 2.75 -7.34 13.77
C ILE A 36 1.45 -8.06 13.42
N PHE A 37 0.66 -8.43 14.43
CA PHE A 37 -0.59 -9.18 14.26
C PHE A 37 -1.79 -8.25 14.06
N PHE A 38 -1.80 -7.06 14.67
CA PHE A 38 -2.88 -6.09 14.41
C PHE A 38 -2.79 -5.49 13.01
N GLY A 39 -1.59 -5.30 12.48
CA GLY A 39 -1.43 -4.73 11.14
C GLY A 39 -2.06 -3.35 11.01
N THR A 40 -2.07 -2.51 12.05
CA THR A 40 -2.61 -1.14 11.99
C THR A 40 -1.53 -0.11 12.29
N ILE A 41 -1.49 0.99 11.53
CA ILE A 41 -0.56 2.11 11.80
C ILE A 41 -1.04 2.85 13.06
N GLY A 42 -0.09 3.37 13.85
CA GLY A 42 -0.37 4.16 15.06
C GLY A 42 -0.02 3.43 16.36
N GLU A 43 -0.03 4.17 17.46
CA GLU A 43 0.08 3.65 18.85
C GLU A 43 1.31 2.77 19.12
N GLY A 44 2.42 2.99 18.42
CA GLY A 44 3.65 2.18 18.56
C GLY A 44 3.55 0.77 17.98
N ARG A 45 2.48 0.45 17.23
CA ARG A 45 2.15 -0.93 16.79
C ARG A 45 2.85 -1.35 15.50
N ILE A 46 3.36 -0.45 14.66
CA ILE A 46 3.97 -0.85 13.39
C ILE A 46 5.37 -0.27 13.18
N ILE A 47 6.29 -1.18 12.86
CA ILE A 47 7.66 -0.86 12.44
C ILE A 47 7.78 -0.78 10.91
N ASN A 48 6.86 -1.43 10.16
CA ASN A 48 6.80 -1.38 8.70
C ASN A 48 5.40 -0.96 8.24
N GLY A 49 5.21 0.36 8.06
CA GLY A 49 3.95 1.00 7.66
C GLY A 49 3.18 0.18 6.63
N PRO A 50 3.75 -0.10 5.44
CA PRO A 50 3.08 -0.84 4.37
C PRO A 50 2.47 -2.22 4.70
N VAL A 51 2.80 -2.86 5.82
CA VAL A 51 2.26 -4.20 6.16
C VAL A 51 0.74 -4.18 6.36
N TRP A 52 0.16 -3.07 6.85
CA TRP A 52 -1.30 -2.97 7.02
C TRP A 52 -2.03 -3.21 5.71
N PHE A 53 -1.47 -2.73 4.60
CA PHE A 53 -2.10 -2.85 3.29
C PHE A 53 -2.18 -4.32 2.85
N VAL A 54 -1.15 -5.12 3.07
CA VAL A 54 -1.13 -6.55 2.69
C VAL A 54 -2.18 -7.34 3.47
N MET A 55 -2.28 -7.08 4.78
CA MET A 55 -3.25 -7.75 5.63
C MET A 55 -4.69 -7.34 5.25
N ALA A 56 -4.91 -6.05 5.02
CA ALA A 56 -6.19 -5.54 4.54
C ALA A 56 -6.56 -6.17 3.18
N LEU A 57 -5.60 -6.25 2.26
CA LEU A 57 -5.78 -6.83 0.94
C LEU A 57 -6.18 -8.31 1.02
N PHE A 58 -5.48 -9.11 1.81
CA PHE A 58 -5.80 -10.53 2.03
C PHE A 58 -7.25 -10.72 2.50
N TRP A 59 -7.66 -9.99 3.53
CA TRP A 59 -9.03 -10.07 4.05
C TRP A 59 -10.07 -9.58 3.05
N THR A 60 -9.78 -8.50 2.33
CA THR A 60 -10.66 -7.98 1.27
C THR A 60 -10.89 -9.02 0.18
N PHE A 61 -9.82 -9.68 -0.28
CA PHE A 61 -9.91 -10.76 -1.25
C PHE A 61 -10.70 -11.96 -0.73
N LEU A 62 -10.45 -12.40 0.50
CA LEU A 62 -11.15 -13.53 1.10
C LEU A 62 -12.65 -13.27 1.22
N LEU A 63 -13.03 -12.11 1.77
CA LEU A 63 -14.42 -11.70 1.90
C LEU A 63 -15.09 -11.55 0.52
N GLY A 64 -14.41 -10.88 -0.40
CA GLY A 64 -14.88 -10.72 -1.78
C GLY A 64 -15.06 -12.06 -2.47
N TYR A 65 -14.15 -13.01 -2.30
CA TYR A 65 -14.26 -14.36 -2.83
C TYR A 65 -15.49 -15.08 -2.26
N ILE A 66 -15.63 -15.11 -0.93
CA ILE A 66 -16.79 -15.74 -0.26
C ILE A 66 -18.11 -15.17 -0.79
N ILE A 67 -18.23 -13.85 -0.88
CA ILE A 67 -19.44 -13.19 -1.38
C ILE A 67 -19.70 -13.58 -2.84
N ASN A 68 -18.70 -13.47 -3.72
CA ASN A 68 -18.89 -13.76 -5.14
C ASN A 68 -19.11 -15.26 -5.45
N THR A 69 -18.68 -16.16 -4.56
CA THR A 69 -18.90 -17.61 -4.69
C THR A 69 -20.25 -18.05 -4.14
N HIS A 70 -20.68 -17.51 -2.99
CA HIS A 70 -21.87 -18.02 -2.28
C HIS A 70 -23.14 -17.20 -2.53
N VAL A 71 -23.03 -15.93 -2.91
CA VAL A 71 -24.19 -15.09 -3.23
C VAL A 71 -24.42 -15.12 -4.74
N ARG A 72 -25.57 -15.66 -5.18
CA ARG A 72 -25.85 -15.80 -6.63
C ARG A 72 -26.33 -14.52 -7.29
N ASN A 73 -27.15 -13.73 -6.59
CA ASN A 73 -27.77 -12.53 -7.15
C ASN A 73 -26.82 -11.32 -7.07
N ASP A 74 -26.60 -10.63 -8.20
CA ASP A 74 -25.66 -9.51 -8.26
C ASP A 74 -26.09 -8.29 -7.45
N ALA A 75 -27.39 -7.99 -7.38
CA ALA A 75 -27.87 -6.92 -6.51
C ALA A 75 -27.63 -7.26 -5.04
N LEU A 76 -27.86 -8.52 -4.64
CA LEU A 76 -27.60 -8.98 -3.28
C LEU A 76 -26.09 -8.96 -2.93
N LYS A 77 -25.20 -9.26 -3.88
CA LYS A 77 -23.75 -9.09 -3.71
C LYS A 77 -23.42 -7.64 -3.37
N TRP A 78 -23.93 -6.70 -4.16
CA TRP A 78 -23.71 -5.26 -3.94
C TRP A 78 -24.27 -4.77 -2.62
N ILE A 79 -25.49 -5.16 -2.27
CA ILE A 79 -26.09 -4.81 -0.96
C ILE A 79 -25.21 -5.32 0.18
N THR A 80 -24.76 -6.58 0.10
CA THR A 80 -23.90 -7.20 1.12
C THR A 80 -22.58 -6.46 1.25
N VAL A 81 -21.93 -6.16 0.12
CA VAL A 81 -20.67 -5.40 0.08
C VAL A 81 -20.84 -3.99 0.66
N LEU A 82 -21.91 -3.29 0.30
CA LEU A 82 -22.19 -1.94 0.80
C LEU A 82 -22.45 -1.94 2.30
N LEU A 83 -23.18 -2.92 2.83
CA LEU A 83 -23.42 -3.07 4.27
C LEU A 83 -22.11 -3.33 5.03
N ILE A 84 -21.28 -4.25 4.54
CA ILE A 84 -19.99 -4.57 5.16
C ILE A 84 -19.02 -3.38 5.09
N SER A 85 -18.95 -2.71 3.95
CA SER A 85 -18.07 -1.54 3.78
C SER A 85 -18.56 -0.35 4.60
N GLY A 86 -19.87 -0.14 4.66
CA GLY A 86 -20.49 0.87 5.50
C GLY A 86 -20.23 0.62 6.99
N LEU A 87 -20.29 -0.64 7.43
CA LEU A 87 -19.89 -1.01 8.79
C LEU A 87 -18.41 -0.72 9.04
N GLY A 88 -17.53 -1.09 8.09
CA GLY A 88 -16.10 -0.79 8.15
C GLY A 88 -15.82 0.71 8.34
N LEU A 89 -16.48 1.55 7.54
CA LEU A 89 -16.36 3.00 7.61
C LEU A 89 -16.96 3.57 8.91
N ALA A 90 -18.05 3.01 9.41
CA ALA A 90 -18.73 3.47 10.63
C ALA A 90 -17.95 3.18 11.92
N VAL A 91 -17.04 2.19 11.89
CA VAL A 91 -16.18 1.86 13.04
C VAL A 91 -14.75 2.40 12.89
N ALA A 92 -14.42 3.02 11.75
CA ALA A 92 -13.05 3.31 11.37
C ALA A 92 -12.35 4.32 12.30
N ASP A 93 -13.11 5.28 12.83
CA ASP A 93 -12.65 6.32 13.75
C ASP A 93 -12.69 5.89 15.23
N ARG A 94 -13.32 4.75 15.55
CA ARG A 94 -13.61 4.32 16.93
C ARG A 94 -12.86 3.08 17.36
N HIS A 95 -12.56 2.18 16.44
CA HIS A 95 -12.05 0.86 16.77
C HIS A 95 -10.92 0.42 15.83
N THR A 96 -9.86 -0.10 16.43
CA THR A 96 -8.79 -0.78 15.70
C THR A 96 -9.08 -2.27 15.66
N LEU A 97 -9.55 -2.78 14.50
CA LEU A 97 -9.73 -4.22 14.31
C LEU A 97 -8.38 -4.91 14.01
N PRO A 98 -8.19 -6.16 14.46
CA PRO A 98 -6.98 -6.91 14.15
C PRO A 98 -6.86 -7.16 12.63
N PHE A 99 -5.63 -7.44 12.19
CA PHE A 99 -5.29 -7.73 10.79
C PHE A 99 -5.78 -6.67 9.78
N SER A 100 -5.73 -5.40 10.17
CA SER A 100 -6.21 -4.27 9.35
C SER A 100 -7.69 -4.39 8.96
N GLY A 101 -8.49 -5.02 9.83
CA GLY A 101 -9.88 -5.36 9.54
C GLY A 101 -10.71 -4.16 9.08
N VAL A 102 -10.59 -3.00 9.73
CA VAL A 102 -11.30 -1.77 9.34
C VAL A 102 -11.04 -1.41 7.89
N ALA A 103 -9.75 -1.37 7.50
CA ALA A 103 -9.35 -1.07 6.13
C ALA A 103 -9.85 -2.14 5.16
N ALA A 104 -9.80 -3.42 5.55
CA ALA A 104 -10.29 -4.53 4.72
C ALA A 104 -11.81 -4.43 4.44
N LEU A 105 -12.61 -4.21 5.48
CA LEU A 105 -14.06 -4.06 5.36
C LEU A 105 -14.39 -2.84 4.49
N SER A 106 -13.75 -1.70 4.77
CA SER A 106 -13.96 -0.45 4.02
C SER A 106 -13.53 -0.56 2.56
N ALA A 107 -12.48 -1.35 2.27
CA ALA A 107 -11.96 -1.53 0.91
C ALA A 107 -12.80 -2.47 0.04
N LEU A 108 -13.71 -3.26 0.64
CA LEU A 108 -14.49 -4.27 -0.05
C LEU A 108 -15.33 -3.70 -1.20
N VAL A 109 -15.86 -2.48 -1.05
CA VAL A 109 -16.59 -1.79 -2.10
C VAL A 109 -15.74 -1.51 -3.35
N PHE A 110 -14.47 -1.14 -3.17
CA PHE A 110 -13.54 -0.92 -4.29
C PHE A 110 -13.15 -2.23 -4.94
N PHE A 111 -12.95 -3.29 -4.14
CA PHE A 111 -12.70 -4.63 -4.65
C PHE A 111 -13.85 -5.13 -5.51
N GLN A 112 -15.10 -5.05 -5.01
CA GLN A 112 -16.28 -5.49 -5.75
C GLN A 112 -16.48 -4.69 -7.03
N ALA A 113 -16.25 -3.38 -6.99
CA ALA A 113 -16.26 -2.53 -8.18
C ALA A 113 -15.21 -2.96 -9.21
N GLY A 114 -13.98 -3.22 -8.78
CA GLY A 114 -12.92 -3.73 -9.66
C GLY A 114 -13.24 -5.10 -10.23
N TYR A 115 -13.83 -6.00 -9.43
CA TYR A 115 -14.26 -7.33 -9.88
C TYR A 115 -15.36 -7.22 -10.95
N TRP A 116 -16.38 -6.39 -10.71
CA TRP A 116 -17.43 -6.12 -11.69
C TRP A 116 -16.87 -5.46 -12.95
N PHE A 117 -15.99 -4.48 -12.80
CA PHE A 117 -15.34 -3.79 -13.92
C PHE A 117 -14.53 -4.74 -14.79
N LYS A 118 -13.75 -5.66 -14.19
CA LYS A 118 -12.99 -6.67 -14.94
C LYS A 118 -13.86 -7.55 -15.84
N ASN A 119 -15.07 -7.87 -15.39
CA ASN A 119 -15.97 -8.78 -16.11
C ASN A 119 -16.84 -8.09 -17.16
N ASN A 120 -17.13 -6.80 -16.98
CA ASN A 120 -18.04 -6.04 -17.86
C ASN A 120 -17.33 -5.00 -18.74
N ASP A 121 -16.17 -4.51 -18.30
CA ASP A 121 -15.33 -3.46 -18.91
C ASP A 121 -16.11 -2.42 -19.72
N PRO A 122 -16.92 -1.57 -19.04
CA PRO A 122 -17.79 -0.62 -19.72
C PRO A 122 -17.03 0.41 -20.56
N LEU A 123 -15.74 0.61 -20.30
CA LEU A 123 -14.91 1.58 -21.00
C LEU A 123 -14.42 1.05 -22.35
N ARG A 124 -14.37 -0.27 -22.53
CA ARG A 124 -13.89 -0.90 -23.77
C ARG A 124 -14.71 -0.50 -24.99
N ALA A 125 -16.02 -0.34 -24.83
CA ALA A 125 -16.94 0.04 -25.91
C ALA A 125 -16.82 1.52 -26.32
N LEU A 126 -16.13 2.35 -25.53
CA LEU A 126 -15.97 3.77 -25.81
C LEU A 126 -14.76 4.02 -26.71
N GLY A 127 -14.92 4.89 -27.70
CA GLY A 127 -13.81 5.43 -28.50
C GLY A 127 -12.90 6.35 -27.68
N ASN A 128 -11.66 6.56 -28.16
CA ASN A 128 -10.62 7.29 -27.43
C ASN A 128 -11.02 8.73 -27.07
N ASP A 129 -11.73 9.45 -27.94
CA ASP A 129 -12.17 10.83 -27.66
C ASP A 129 -13.07 10.90 -26.42
N LYS A 130 -14.01 9.95 -26.30
CA LYS A 130 -14.90 9.85 -25.14
C LYS A 130 -14.11 9.48 -23.88
N ARG A 131 -13.10 8.60 -24.00
CA ARG A 131 -12.25 8.22 -22.87
C ARG A 131 -11.41 9.41 -22.38
N TRP A 132 -10.85 10.21 -23.29
CA TRP A 132 -10.15 11.45 -22.93
C TRP A 132 -11.08 12.47 -22.29
N LEU A 133 -12.31 12.63 -22.79
CA LEU A 133 -13.31 13.49 -22.16
C LEU A 133 -13.64 13.03 -20.74
N ILE A 134 -13.92 11.73 -20.55
CA ILE A 134 -14.18 11.17 -19.21
C ILE A 134 -12.96 11.36 -18.30
N PHE A 135 -11.76 11.10 -18.80
CA PHE A 135 -10.52 11.34 -18.05
C PHE A 135 -10.42 12.81 -17.59
N ALA A 136 -10.65 13.77 -18.49
CA ALA A 136 -10.59 15.19 -18.17
C ALA A 136 -11.64 15.58 -17.12
N LEU A 137 -12.86 15.03 -17.20
CA LEU A 137 -13.91 15.24 -16.20
C LEU A 137 -13.53 14.67 -14.84
N LEU A 138 -13.03 13.42 -14.79
CA LEU A 138 -12.57 12.80 -13.54
C LEU A 138 -11.38 13.56 -12.95
N PHE A 139 -10.45 14.01 -13.78
CA PHE A 139 -9.33 14.85 -13.36
C PHE A 139 -9.83 16.15 -12.74
N ALA A 140 -10.74 16.86 -13.39
CA ALA A 140 -11.35 18.09 -12.86
C ALA A 140 -12.04 17.85 -11.51
N ILE A 141 -12.80 16.75 -11.35
CA ILE A 141 -13.42 16.38 -10.08
C ILE A 141 -12.35 16.09 -9.02
N SER A 142 -11.25 15.41 -9.37
CA SER A 142 -10.18 15.04 -8.45
C SER A 142 -9.45 16.25 -7.83
N LEU A 143 -9.44 17.41 -8.52
CA LEU A 143 -8.89 18.66 -8.00
C LEU A 143 -9.62 19.15 -6.73
N PHE A 144 -10.87 18.74 -6.54
CA PHE A 144 -11.67 19.06 -5.35
C PHE A 144 -11.50 18.07 -4.20
N SER A 145 -10.63 17.07 -4.34
CA SER A 145 -10.41 16.02 -3.32
C SER A 145 -10.03 16.56 -1.93
N GLN A 146 -9.42 17.73 -1.87
CA GLN A 146 -9.03 18.39 -0.62
C GLN A 146 -10.22 18.72 0.29
N ILE A 147 -11.44 18.83 -0.26
CA ILE A 147 -12.67 19.04 0.51
C ILE A 147 -12.94 17.87 1.47
N ASN A 148 -12.45 16.67 1.17
CA ASN A 148 -12.59 15.52 2.06
C ASN A 148 -11.80 15.67 3.38
N GLY A 149 -10.71 16.45 3.37
CA GLY A 149 -9.74 16.50 4.46
C GLY A 149 -8.71 15.37 4.41
N PHE A 150 -7.97 15.21 5.51
CA PHE A 150 -6.89 14.23 5.63
C PHE A 150 -7.41 12.79 5.59
N VAL A 151 -6.72 11.93 4.84
CA VAL A 151 -7.01 10.49 4.73
C VAL A 151 -5.78 9.69 5.14
N GLY A 152 -5.93 8.96 6.24
CA GLY A 152 -5.00 7.94 6.72
C GLY A 152 -5.72 6.59 6.74
N PHE A 153 -5.93 5.99 5.56
CA PHE A 153 -6.81 4.81 5.43
C PHE A 153 -6.32 3.60 6.26
N GLY A 154 -5.00 3.42 6.41
CA GLY A 154 -4.42 2.40 7.27
C GLY A 154 -4.58 2.63 8.78
N GLU A 155 -4.95 3.87 9.16
CA GLU A 155 -5.25 4.30 10.52
C GLU A 155 -6.77 4.43 10.75
N GLY A 156 -7.59 4.12 9.74
CA GLY A 156 -9.05 4.30 9.80
C GLY A 156 -9.52 5.75 9.61
N ILE A 157 -8.62 6.67 9.28
CA ILE A 157 -8.96 8.08 9.08
C ILE A 157 -9.39 8.29 7.62
N VAL A 158 -10.67 8.56 7.38
CA VAL A 158 -11.23 8.73 6.03
C VAL A 158 -11.77 10.13 5.74
N GLY A 159 -11.79 11.03 6.72
CA GLY A 159 -12.45 12.34 6.57
C GLY A 159 -13.97 12.16 6.51
N ASN A 160 -14.62 12.72 5.50
CA ASN A 160 -16.04 12.51 5.27
C ASN A 160 -16.26 11.23 4.43
N PRO A 161 -16.98 10.20 4.93
CA PRO A 161 -17.10 8.92 4.21
C PRO A 161 -17.68 9.03 2.80
N ALA A 162 -18.61 9.96 2.55
CA ALA A 162 -19.20 10.15 1.23
C ALA A 162 -18.20 10.80 0.25
N TRP A 163 -17.50 11.84 0.69
CA TRP A 163 -16.45 12.47 -0.11
C TRP A 163 -15.28 11.51 -0.36
N PHE A 164 -14.87 10.74 0.66
CA PHE A 164 -13.87 9.69 0.53
C PHE A 164 -14.23 8.71 -0.58
N LEU A 165 -15.43 8.12 -0.53
CA LEU A 165 -15.87 7.16 -1.55
C LEU A 165 -15.89 7.80 -2.94
N LEU A 166 -16.47 8.99 -3.09
CA LEU A 166 -16.52 9.70 -4.37
C LEU A 166 -15.12 9.91 -4.94
N PHE A 167 -14.22 10.54 -4.19
CA PHE A 167 -12.89 10.89 -4.67
C PHE A 167 -12.00 9.65 -4.86
N ALA A 168 -12.14 8.61 -4.04
CA ALA A 168 -11.42 7.36 -4.21
C ALA A 168 -11.87 6.62 -5.49
N PHE A 169 -13.17 6.58 -5.78
CA PHE A 169 -13.68 6.01 -7.04
C PHE A 169 -13.25 6.83 -8.25
N VAL A 170 -13.36 8.16 -8.18
CA VAL A 170 -12.92 9.08 -9.25
C VAL A 170 -11.43 8.90 -9.53
N GLY A 171 -10.59 8.91 -8.49
CA GLY A 171 -9.15 8.73 -8.63
C GLY A 171 -8.79 7.35 -9.19
N THR A 172 -9.44 6.29 -8.72
CA THR A 172 -9.22 4.92 -9.23
C THR A 172 -9.60 4.82 -10.70
N ALA A 173 -10.78 5.30 -11.09
CA ALA A 173 -11.25 5.29 -12.48
C ALA A 173 -10.34 6.13 -13.38
N MET A 174 -9.87 7.29 -12.90
CA MET A 174 -8.93 8.16 -13.61
C MET A 174 -7.61 7.44 -13.88
N VAL A 175 -7.04 6.74 -12.90
CA VAL A 175 -5.79 5.98 -13.06
C VAL A 175 -5.97 4.82 -14.04
N VAL A 176 -7.07 4.07 -13.94
CA VAL A 176 -7.38 2.97 -14.88
C VAL A 176 -7.49 3.50 -16.31
N LEU A 177 -8.22 4.60 -16.52
CA LEU A 177 -8.36 5.25 -17.83
C LEU A 177 -7.01 5.74 -18.36
N LEU A 178 -6.21 6.39 -17.52
CA LEU A 178 -4.89 6.87 -17.91
C LEU A 178 -4.05 5.72 -18.43
N VAL A 179 -3.95 4.62 -17.66
CA VAL A 179 -3.20 3.42 -18.06
C VAL A 179 -3.73 2.86 -19.38
N GLN A 180 -5.04 2.73 -19.56
CA GLN A 180 -5.64 2.25 -20.83
C GLN A 180 -5.35 3.16 -22.03
N LEU A 181 -5.23 4.48 -21.83
CA LEU A 181 -4.94 5.46 -22.88
C LEU A 181 -3.45 5.48 -23.26
N VAL A 182 -2.55 5.25 -22.30
CA VAL A 182 -1.09 5.33 -22.51
C VAL A 182 -0.41 3.96 -22.68
N ASP A 183 -1.13 2.85 -22.54
CA ASP A 183 -0.61 1.47 -22.47
C ASP A 183 0.49 1.16 -23.50
N GLN A 184 0.32 1.63 -24.74
CA GLN A 184 1.27 1.42 -25.85
C GLN A 184 2.68 2.00 -25.60
N HIS A 185 2.82 2.97 -24.71
CA HIS A 185 4.07 3.71 -24.46
C HIS A 185 4.69 3.40 -23.08
N CYS A 186 4.05 2.51 -22.31
CA CYS A 186 4.25 2.42 -20.86
C CYS A 186 4.67 1.02 -20.38
N GLY A 187 5.42 0.27 -21.20
CA GLY A 187 5.90 -1.08 -20.82
C GLY A 187 6.71 -1.14 -19.52
N TRP A 188 7.35 -0.03 -19.11
CA TRP A 188 8.03 0.07 -17.82
C TRP A 188 7.06 0.10 -16.62
N LEU A 189 5.81 0.59 -16.78
CA LEU A 189 4.80 0.49 -15.73
C LEU A 189 4.43 -0.97 -15.45
N ALA A 190 4.45 -1.83 -16.47
CA ALA A 190 4.24 -3.27 -16.28
C ALA A 190 5.36 -3.90 -15.44
N PHE A 191 6.61 -3.41 -15.56
CA PHE A 191 7.71 -3.81 -14.67
C PHE A 191 7.43 -3.39 -13.22
N VAL A 192 7.07 -2.13 -12.98
CA VAL A 192 6.74 -1.64 -11.63
C VAL A 192 5.57 -2.43 -11.05
N GLY A 193 4.53 -2.69 -11.83
CA GLY A 193 3.37 -3.49 -11.44
C GLY A 193 3.74 -4.92 -11.05
N ARG A 194 4.63 -5.58 -11.80
CA ARG A 194 5.10 -6.96 -11.53
C ARG A 194 5.79 -7.09 -10.18
N TYR A 195 6.54 -6.07 -9.76
CA TYR A 195 7.27 -6.05 -8.50
C TYR A 195 6.61 -5.18 -7.43
N SER A 196 5.36 -4.76 -7.64
CA SER A 196 4.63 -3.83 -6.77
C SER A 196 4.57 -4.30 -5.32
N LEU A 197 4.29 -5.59 -5.07
CA LEU A 197 4.27 -6.15 -3.71
C LEU A 197 5.64 -6.06 -3.04
N SER A 198 6.71 -6.43 -3.76
CA SER A 198 8.08 -6.40 -3.27
C SER A 198 8.53 -4.97 -2.98
N ILE A 199 8.26 -4.03 -3.89
CA ILE A 199 8.50 -2.59 -3.72
C ILE A 199 7.74 -2.07 -2.49
N MET A 200 6.45 -2.40 -2.39
CA MET A 200 5.59 -1.94 -1.30
C MET A 200 6.12 -2.40 0.06
N LEU A 201 6.69 -3.61 0.18
CA LEU A 201 7.19 -4.12 1.46
C LEU A 201 8.50 -3.47 1.93
N ILE A 202 9.33 -2.96 0.99
CA ILE A 202 10.70 -2.50 1.30
C ILE A 202 10.95 -1.01 1.10
N HIS A 203 10.13 -0.31 0.30
CA HIS A 203 10.41 1.09 -0.05
C HIS A 203 10.57 1.99 1.18
N MET A 204 9.72 1.85 2.20
CA MET A 204 9.86 2.64 3.43
C MET A 204 11.16 2.37 4.18
N LEU A 205 11.63 1.12 4.18
CA LEU A 205 12.92 0.77 4.80
C LEU A 205 14.07 1.44 4.03
N ILE A 206 14.05 1.35 2.70
CA ILE A 206 15.07 1.95 1.84
C ILE A 206 15.06 3.47 1.96
N ILE A 207 13.89 4.12 1.91
CA ILE A 207 13.75 5.57 2.08
C ILE A 207 14.33 6.02 3.42
N LYS A 208 14.00 5.35 4.52
CA LYS A 208 14.55 5.67 5.84
C LYS A 208 16.07 5.50 5.89
N SER A 209 16.59 4.40 5.33
CA SER A 209 18.04 4.17 5.25
C SER A 209 18.75 5.26 4.45
N VAL A 210 18.21 5.65 3.29
CA VAL A 210 18.76 6.74 2.47
C VAL A 210 18.76 8.06 3.24
N LYS A 211 17.66 8.39 3.94
CA LYS A 211 17.59 9.61 4.77
C LYS A 211 18.64 9.62 5.87
N VAL A 212 18.83 8.50 6.59
CA VAL A 212 19.87 8.37 7.62
C VAL A 212 21.26 8.60 7.04
N LEU A 213 21.56 8.00 5.88
CA LEU A 213 22.84 8.17 5.19
C LEU A 213 23.07 9.62 4.76
N LEU A 214 22.06 10.29 4.20
CA LEU A 214 22.15 11.69 3.79
C LEU A 214 22.30 12.63 4.99
N THR A 215 21.58 12.39 6.08
CA THR A 215 21.74 13.14 7.33
C THR A 215 23.18 13.03 7.85
N GLY A 216 23.76 11.82 7.83
CA GLY A 216 25.16 11.62 8.22
C GLY A 216 26.17 12.28 7.28
N ALA A 217 25.94 12.20 5.95
CA ALA A 217 26.85 12.72 4.94
C ALA A 217 26.82 14.25 4.81
N LEU A 218 25.64 14.86 4.97
CA LEU A 218 25.43 16.30 4.80
C LEU A 218 25.47 17.06 6.14
N GLY A 219 25.50 16.37 7.27
CA GLY A 219 25.44 16.98 8.60
C GLY A 219 24.11 17.73 8.84
N THR A 220 23.04 17.35 8.16
CA THR A 220 21.73 18.02 8.23
C THR A 220 20.68 17.16 8.93
N SER A 221 19.66 17.78 9.52
CA SER A 221 18.59 17.04 10.20
C SER A 221 17.64 16.38 9.19
N MET A 222 16.99 15.29 9.60
CA MET A 222 15.95 14.64 8.77
C MET A 222 14.81 15.60 8.43
N GLN A 223 14.49 16.52 9.34
CA GLN A 223 13.45 17.52 9.13
C GLN A 223 13.79 18.50 7.99
N VAL A 224 15.06 18.85 7.81
CA VAL A 224 15.48 19.68 6.67
C VAL A 224 15.31 18.91 5.37
N ILE A 225 15.70 17.63 5.33
CA ILE A 225 15.51 16.77 4.16
C ILE A 225 14.02 16.65 3.79
N ASP A 226 13.14 16.56 4.78
CA ASP A 226 11.69 16.41 4.58
C ASP A 226 11.00 17.68 4.07
N ASN A 227 11.57 18.86 4.35
CA ASN A 227 10.99 20.15 3.95
C ASN A 227 11.66 20.75 2.70
N ASP A 228 12.77 20.19 2.23
CA ASP A 228 13.47 20.63 1.03
C ASP A 228 13.11 19.76 -0.18
N VAL A 229 12.56 20.38 -1.22
CA VAL A 229 12.12 19.68 -2.44
C VAL A 229 13.29 19.03 -3.18
N GLY A 230 14.46 19.69 -3.23
CA GLY A 230 15.65 19.17 -3.91
C GLY A 230 16.21 17.93 -3.21
N LEU A 231 16.34 17.99 -1.88
CA LEU A 231 16.74 16.84 -1.07
C LEU A 231 15.69 15.72 -1.10
N GLY A 232 14.39 16.07 -1.12
CA GLY A 232 13.31 15.11 -1.31
C GLY A 232 13.39 14.36 -2.66
N LEU A 233 13.67 15.08 -3.75
CA LEU A 233 13.89 14.48 -5.07
C LEU A 233 15.15 13.61 -5.10
N LEU A 234 16.22 14.02 -4.41
CA LEU A 234 17.43 13.22 -4.26
C LEU A 234 17.15 11.91 -3.51
N VAL A 235 16.43 11.97 -2.39
CA VAL A 235 15.99 10.78 -1.63
C VAL A 235 15.16 9.87 -2.53
N PHE A 236 14.21 10.42 -3.28
CA PHE A 236 13.38 9.66 -4.22
C PHE A 236 14.22 8.94 -5.28
N GLY A 237 15.17 9.65 -5.92
CA GLY A 237 16.06 9.08 -6.94
C GLY A 237 16.94 7.96 -6.38
N LEU A 238 17.62 8.21 -5.26
CA LEU A 238 18.49 7.22 -4.61
C LEU A 238 17.70 6.00 -4.14
N ALA A 239 16.54 6.20 -3.50
CA ALA A 239 15.69 5.10 -3.04
C ALA A 239 15.17 4.27 -4.22
N SER A 240 14.79 4.90 -5.34
CA SER A 240 14.33 4.22 -6.55
C SER A 240 15.42 3.34 -7.17
N VAL A 241 16.67 3.81 -7.21
CA VAL A 241 17.81 3.01 -7.69
C VAL A 241 18.12 1.86 -6.74
N MET A 242 18.14 2.11 -5.42
CA MET A 242 18.42 1.10 -4.39
C MET A 242 17.30 0.05 -4.26
N LEU A 243 16.07 0.37 -4.68
CA LEU A 243 14.97 -0.58 -4.75
C LEU A 243 15.27 -1.73 -5.73
N LEU A 244 15.91 -1.47 -6.87
CA LEU A 244 16.18 -2.48 -7.89
C LEU A 244 17.02 -3.69 -7.38
N PRO A 245 18.21 -3.50 -6.78
CA PRO A 245 18.96 -4.62 -6.23
C PRO A 245 18.23 -5.28 -5.05
N ALA A 246 17.51 -4.52 -4.24
CA ALA A 246 16.76 -5.07 -3.11
C ALA A 246 15.61 -5.98 -3.56
N ILE A 247 14.89 -5.60 -4.62
CA ILE A 247 13.88 -6.45 -5.28
C ILE A 247 14.54 -7.72 -5.79
N PHE A 248 15.67 -7.62 -6.51
CA PHE A 248 16.37 -8.79 -7.05
C PHE A 248 16.77 -9.77 -5.95
N VAL A 249 17.33 -9.28 -4.83
CA VAL A 249 17.69 -10.10 -3.68
C VAL A 249 16.45 -10.75 -3.06
N MET A 250 15.38 -9.98 -2.85
CA MET A 250 14.15 -10.50 -2.25
C MET A 250 13.48 -11.57 -3.10
N GLU A 251 13.37 -11.33 -4.41
CA GLU A 251 12.76 -12.27 -5.36
C GLU A 251 13.57 -13.56 -5.49
N ARG A 252 14.90 -13.48 -5.41
CA ARG A 252 15.78 -14.64 -5.57
C ARG A 252 15.95 -15.44 -4.29
N TYR A 253 16.14 -14.78 -3.15
CA TYR A 253 16.53 -15.44 -1.89
C TYR A 253 15.38 -15.54 -0.89
N LEU A 254 14.36 -14.69 -1.00
CA LEU A 254 13.20 -14.65 -0.10
C LEU A 254 11.85 -14.82 -0.85
N PRO A 255 11.72 -15.70 -1.87
CA PRO A 255 10.48 -15.80 -2.65
C PRO A 255 9.28 -16.20 -1.78
N TYR A 256 9.50 -17.00 -0.75
CA TYR A 256 8.45 -17.43 0.18
C TYR A 256 7.83 -16.26 0.96
N THR A 257 8.60 -15.21 1.27
CA THR A 257 8.05 -14.04 1.97
C THR A 257 7.10 -13.23 1.08
N LEU A 258 7.15 -13.48 -0.24
CA LEU A 258 6.27 -12.90 -1.25
C LEU A 258 5.13 -13.86 -1.67
N GLY A 259 5.02 -15.03 -1.02
CA GLY A 259 4.08 -16.07 -1.43
C GLY A 259 4.44 -16.75 -2.76
N LYS A 260 5.69 -16.59 -3.24
CA LYS A 260 6.18 -17.20 -4.47
C LYS A 260 6.90 -18.51 -4.17
N ARG A 261 6.78 -19.48 -5.09
CA ARG A 261 7.64 -20.67 -5.09
C ARG A 261 9.04 -20.28 -5.58
N PRO A 262 10.12 -20.87 -5.05
CA PRO A 262 11.46 -20.65 -5.59
C PRO A 262 11.47 -21.01 -7.08
N ALA A 263 12.18 -20.21 -7.86
CA ALA A 263 12.46 -20.60 -9.24
C ALA A 263 13.22 -21.93 -9.21
N ALA A 264 12.69 -22.94 -9.90
CA ALA A 264 13.40 -24.21 -10.07
C ALA A 264 14.79 -23.91 -10.66
N PRO A 265 15.86 -24.55 -10.16
CA PRO A 265 17.18 -24.39 -10.77
C PRO A 265 17.06 -24.69 -12.26
N LYS A 266 17.50 -23.76 -13.12
CA LYS A 266 17.54 -24.01 -14.56
C LYS A 266 18.35 -25.30 -14.76
N PRO A 267 17.84 -26.29 -15.51
CA PRO A 267 18.61 -27.49 -15.79
C PRO A 267 19.97 -27.04 -16.33
N SER A 268 21.04 -27.51 -15.70
CA SER A 268 22.39 -27.30 -16.22
C SER A 268 22.35 -27.78 -17.67
N LEU A 269 22.68 -26.89 -18.60
CA LEU A 269 22.96 -27.29 -19.98
C LEU A 269 23.99 -28.41 -19.85
N ALA A 270 23.56 -29.64 -20.10
CA ALA A 270 24.47 -30.75 -20.28
C ALA A 270 25.32 -30.33 -21.48
N THR A 271 26.55 -29.91 -21.19
CA THR A 271 27.56 -29.72 -22.22
C THR A 271 27.76 -31.08 -22.88
N PRO A 272 27.62 -31.17 -24.21
CA PRO A 272 27.85 -32.41 -24.94
C PRO A 272 29.30 -32.90 -24.80
#